data_AF-A0AAW9FY48-F1
#
_entry.id   AF-A0AAW9FY48-F1
#
_cell.length_a   1.000
_cell.length_b   1.000
_cell.length_c   1.000
_cell.angle_alpha   90.00
_cell.angle_beta   90.00
_cell.angle_gamma   90.00
#
_symmetry.space_group_name_H-M   'P 1'
#
loop_
_entity.id
_entity.type
_entity.pdbx_description
1 polymer ?
#
loop_
_entity_poly.entity_id
_entity_poly.type
_entity_poly.pdbx_seq_one_letter_code
_entity_poly.pdbx_strand_id
1 'polypeptide(L)'
;MNTFTPISETDILGLIEDNSPGYCVYFLFHNHKIVYIGKTNNIQNRIYQHKMESIKTFTDFRCIRFPSDEEAIINEVEYIKHYLPKYNIANNRLNTKILKSIRVSDEVLYFIKTLSEKRQSTQANVIEEAIRDLAKKEKLK
;
A
#
# COMPACT_ATOMS: atom_id res chain seq x y z
N MET A 1 -14.20 -15.58 6.94
CA MET A 1 -13.54 -14.41 6.31
C MET A 1 -13.34 -13.38 7.42
N ASN A 2 -12.10 -13.12 7.83
CA ASN A 2 -11.82 -12.03 8.79
C ASN A 2 -11.97 -10.71 8.03
N THR A 3 -12.94 -9.89 8.42
CA THR A 3 -13.19 -8.58 7.82
C THR A 3 -12.23 -7.57 8.43
N PHE A 4 -11.35 -7.00 7.60
CA PHE A 4 -10.52 -5.87 8.00
C PHE A 4 -11.43 -4.72 8.48
N THR A 5 -11.21 -4.27 9.71
CA THR A 5 -11.93 -3.13 10.28
C THR A 5 -10.90 -2.03 10.52
N PRO A 6 -10.90 -0.93 9.74
CA PRO A 6 -9.96 0.15 9.92
C PRO A 6 -10.20 0.83 11.28
N ILE A 7 -9.13 0.97 12.04
CA ILE A 7 -9.10 1.69 13.33
C ILE A 7 -8.81 3.17 13.01
N SER A 8 -9.31 4.16 13.73
CA SER A 8 -8.97 5.56 13.40
C SER A 8 -7.50 5.88 13.73
N GLU A 9 -6.88 6.86 13.07
CA GLU A 9 -5.49 7.25 13.40
C GLU A 9 -5.33 7.67 14.87
N THR A 10 -6.35 8.35 15.41
CA THR A 10 -6.41 8.77 16.81
C THR A 10 -6.47 7.58 17.77
N ASP A 11 -7.23 6.54 17.42
CA ASP A 11 -7.32 5.33 18.24
C ASP A 11 -5.99 4.56 18.21
N ILE A 12 -5.32 4.50 17.05
CA ILE A 12 -3.99 3.89 16.95
C ILE A 12 -2.99 4.66 17.81
N LEU A 13 -3.01 6.00 17.75
CA LEU A 13 -2.12 6.83 18.55
C LEU A 13 -2.37 6.68 20.07
N GLY A 14 -3.62 6.42 20.45
CA GLY A 14 -4.04 6.11 21.82
C GLY A 14 -3.62 4.73 22.32
N LEU A 15 -3.11 3.84 21.47
CA LEU A 15 -2.56 2.56 21.90
C LEU A 15 -1.33 2.76 22.79
N ILE A 16 -1.16 1.88 23.77
CA ILE A 16 0.06 1.83 24.59
C ILE A 16 1.19 1.27 23.74
N GLU A 17 2.40 1.78 23.92
CA GLU A 17 3.59 1.22 23.29
C GLU A 17 3.84 -0.22 23.79
N ASP A 18 3.72 -1.17 22.89
CA ASP A 18 3.98 -2.58 23.16
C ASP A 18 5.30 -3.02 22.51
N ASN A 19 6.28 -3.34 23.36
CA ASN A 19 7.62 -3.74 22.94
C ASN A 19 7.85 -5.26 22.93
N SER A 20 6.79 -6.07 23.08
CA SER A 20 6.90 -7.53 23.08
C SER A 20 7.44 -8.11 21.75
N PRO A 21 8.06 -9.30 21.76
CA PRO A 21 8.35 -10.02 20.51
C PRO A 21 7.05 -10.58 19.90
N GLY A 22 6.99 -10.68 18.57
CA GLY A 22 5.84 -11.24 17.85
C GLY A 22 5.47 -10.44 16.60
N TYR A 23 4.67 -11.04 15.71
CA TYR A 23 4.27 -10.40 14.46
C TYR A 23 3.41 -9.16 14.74
N CYS A 24 3.82 -8.03 14.18
CA CYS A 24 3.10 -6.78 14.34
C CYS A 24 3.18 -5.92 13.08
N VAL A 25 2.14 -5.11 12.90
CA VAL A 25 2.20 -3.95 12.02
C VAL A 25 2.46 -2.73 12.89
N TYR A 26 3.50 -1.98 12.57
CA TYR A 26 3.86 -0.75 13.25
C TYR A 26 3.61 0.48 12.39
N PHE A 27 3.30 1.56 13.08
CA PHE A 27 2.92 2.85 12.53
C PHE A 27 3.93 3.87 13.08
N LEU A 28 4.58 4.62 12.19
CA LEU A 28 5.39 5.77 12.59
C LEU A 28 4.56 7.03 12.43
N PHE A 29 4.61 7.89 13.45
CA PHE A 29 3.88 9.15 13.48
C PHE A 29 4.82 10.33 13.45
N HIS A 30 4.41 11.40 12.78
CA HIS A 30 5.04 12.71 12.90
C HIS A 30 3.96 13.77 12.99
N ASN A 31 3.98 14.57 14.06
CA ASN A 31 2.94 15.57 14.34
C ASN A 31 1.52 14.97 14.28
N HIS A 32 1.33 13.84 14.96
CA HIS A 32 0.04 13.11 15.05
C HIS A 32 -0.50 12.54 13.72
N LYS A 33 0.33 12.47 12.67
CA LYS A 33 -0.04 11.86 11.39
C LYS A 33 0.78 10.62 11.09
N ILE A 34 0.15 9.59 10.54
CA ILE A 34 0.86 8.39 10.08
C ILE A 34 1.74 8.75 8.88
N VAL A 35 3.05 8.56 9.03
CA VAL A 35 4.02 8.85 7.95
C VAL A 35 4.60 7.59 7.32
N TYR A 36 4.56 6.46 8.02
CA TYR A 36 5.03 5.18 7.53
C TYR A 36 4.33 4.03 8.25
N ILE A 37 4.11 2.93 7.53
CA ILE A 37 3.57 1.69 8.06
C ILE A 37 4.49 0.56 7.61
N GLY A 38 4.78 -0.39 8.50
CA GLY A 38 5.51 -1.60 8.12
C GLY A 38 5.18 -2.78 9.01
N LYS A 39 5.59 -4.00 8.61
CA LYS A 39 5.55 -5.18 9.47
C LYS A 39 6.91 -5.51 10.09
N THR A 40 6.90 -6.15 11.26
CA THR A 40 8.09 -6.74 11.88
C THR A 40 7.70 -7.79 12.93
N ASN A 41 8.63 -8.69 13.27
CA ASN A 41 8.52 -9.59 14.42
C ASN A 41 9.33 -9.09 15.64
N ASN A 42 10.12 -8.03 15.46
CA ASN A 42 10.95 -7.41 16.49
C ASN A 42 10.85 -5.89 16.35
N ILE A 43 9.90 -5.30 17.09
CA ILE A 43 9.61 -3.86 17.02
C ILE A 43 10.76 -3.01 17.53
N GLN A 44 11.43 -3.43 18.62
CA GLN A 44 12.54 -2.68 19.21
C GLN A 44 13.70 -2.50 18.22
N ASN A 45 14.15 -3.59 17.60
CA ASN A 45 15.22 -3.53 16.61
C ASN A 45 14.78 -2.69 15.40
N ARG A 46 13.52 -2.82 14.98
CA ARG A 46 13.02 -2.06 13.83
C ARG A 46 12.98 -0.56 14.08
N ILE A 47 12.54 -0.13 15.26
CA ILE A 47 12.54 1.30 15.63
C ILE A 47 13.97 1.81 15.79
N TYR A 48 14.87 1.02 16.38
CA TYR A 48 16.29 1.37 16.46
C TYR A 48 16.91 1.61 15.08
N GLN A 49 16.64 0.74 14.11
CA GLN A 49 17.08 0.91 12.73
C GLN A 49 16.58 2.21 12.10
N HIS A 50 15.28 2.54 12.24
CA HIS A 50 14.76 3.79 11.68
C HIS A 50 15.42 5.03 12.31
N LYS A 51 15.74 4.99 13.61
CA LYS A 51 16.49 6.08 14.29
C LYS A 51 17.91 6.19 13.75
N MET A 52 18.59 5.07 13.53
CA MET A 52 19.96 5.04 12.99
C MET A 52 20.03 5.50 11.54
N GLU A 53 19.10 5.04 10.69
CA GLU A 53 19.05 5.42 9.28
C GLU A 53 18.72 6.91 9.10
N SER A 54 17.90 7.49 9.99
CA SER A 54 17.44 8.88 9.91
C SER A 54 16.78 9.27 8.57
N ILE A 55 16.32 8.28 7.79
CA ILE A 55 15.65 8.48 6.49
C ILE A 55 14.21 8.95 6.69
N LYS A 56 13.54 8.47 7.75
CA LYS A 56 12.13 8.76 8.03
C LYS A 56 12.05 9.63 9.26
N THR A 57 11.43 10.80 9.12
CA THR A 57 11.17 11.70 10.26
C THR A 57 9.91 11.22 10.99
N PHE A 58 10.04 10.88 12.26
CA PHE A 58 8.94 10.47 13.14
C PHE A 58 9.22 10.91 14.59
N THR A 59 8.16 11.14 15.37
CA THR A 59 8.20 11.49 16.80
C THR A 59 7.78 10.31 17.67
N ASP A 60 6.83 9.51 17.18
CA ASP A 60 6.19 8.43 17.94
C ASP A 60 5.99 7.19 17.08
N PHE A 61 5.77 6.05 17.73
CA PHE A 61 5.38 4.82 17.04
C PHE A 61 4.35 4.03 17.83
N ARG A 62 3.54 3.24 17.13
CA ARG A 62 2.58 2.29 17.72
C ARG A 62 2.63 0.98 16.96
N CYS A 63 2.19 -0.11 17.57
CA CYS A 63 2.07 -1.38 16.86
C CYS A 63 0.80 -2.13 17.24
N ILE A 64 0.26 -2.88 16.28
CA ILE A 64 -0.85 -3.81 16.45
C ILE A 64 -0.30 -5.21 16.23
N ARG A 65 -0.59 -6.12 17.18
CA ARG A 65 -0.12 -7.51 17.16
C ARG A 65 -1.06 -8.38 16.36
N PHE A 66 -0.47 -9.37 15.69
CA PHE A 66 -1.18 -10.37 14.91
C PHE A 66 -0.69 -11.77 15.30
N PRO A 67 -1.57 -12.78 15.24
CA PRO A 67 -1.24 -14.15 15.63
C PRO A 67 -0.25 -14.82 14.65
N SER A 68 -0.19 -14.38 13.39
CA SER A 68 0.68 -14.94 12.37
C SER A 68 1.33 -13.87 11.48
N ASP A 69 2.39 -14.26 10.75
CA ASP A 69 3.04 -13.38 9.79
C ASP A 69 2.11 -13.08 8.60
N GLU A 70 1.32 -14.06 8.16
CA GLU A 70 0.36 -13.91 7.08
C GLU A 70 -0.70 -12.86 7.41
N GLU A 71 -1.24 -12.88 8.63
CA GLU A 71 -2.20 -11.86 9.07
C GLU A 71 -1.54 -10.48 9.16
N ALA A 72 -0.31 -10.39 9.69
CA ALA A 72 0.43 -9.14 9.73
C ALA A 72 0.69 -8.57 8.32
N ILE A 73 1.01 -9.42 7.34
CA ILE A 73 1.21 -9.03 5.93
C ILE A 73 -0.09 -8.48 5.33
N ILE A 74 -1.20 -9.20 5.50
CA ILE A 74 -2.49 -8.77 4.94
C ILE A 74 -2.88 -7.41 5.55
N ASN A 75 -2.76 -7.27 6.87
CA ASN A 75 -3.12 -6.03 7.54
C ASN A 75 -2.16 -4.88 7.20
N GLU A 76 -0.86 -5.12 7.05
CA GLU A 76 0.10 -4.10 6.58
C GLU A 76 -0.36 -3.53 5.23
N VAL A 77 -0.71 -4.40 4.28
CA VAL A 77 -1.16 -3.99 2.95
C VAL A 77 -2.47 -3.18 3.04
N GLU A 78 -3.44 -3.65 3.82
CA GLU A 78 -4.73 -2.94 3.97
C GLU A 78 -4.55 -1.58 4.67
N TYR A 79 -3.74 -1.48 5.72
CA TYR A 79 -3.45 -0.21 6.37
C TYR A 79 -2.68 0.75 5.44
N ILE A 80 -1.70 0.27 4.66
CA ILE A 80 -0.99 1.12 3.69
C ILE A 80 -1.94 1.67 2.62
N LYS A 81 -2.84 0.82 2.09
CA LYS A 81 -3.87 1.25 1.12
C LYS A 81 -4.82 2.27 1.72
N HIS A 82 -5.19 2.09 2.99
CA HIS A 82 -6.16 2.94 3.67
C HIS A 82 -5.59 4.33 4.02
N TYR A 83 -4.42 4.39 4.68
CA TYR A 83 -3.86 5.67 5.15
C TYR A 83 -2.93 6.36 4.15
N LEU A 84 -2.44 5.66 3.12
CA LEU A 84 -1.55 6.21 2.10
C LEU A 84 -0.35 7.01 2.68
N PRO A 85 0.43 6.43 3.62
CA PRO A 85 1.49 7.15 4.31
C PRO A 85 2.64 7.59 3.38
N LYS A 86 3.16 8.80 3.61
CA LYS A 86 4.10 9.48 2.69
C LYS A 86 5.32 8.64 2.31
N TYR A 87 5.91 7.93 3.28
CA TYR A 87 7.14 7.16 3.06
C TYR A 87 6.88 5.81 2.37
N ASN A 88 5.68 5.23 2.48
CA ASN A 88 5.32 4.03 1.72
C ASN A 88 5.08 4.36 0.23
N ILE A 89 4.49 5.53 -0.06
CA ILE A 89 4.27 5.99 -1.44
C ILE A 89 5.60 6.32 -2.13
N ALA A 90 6.50 7.03 -1.44
CA ALA A 90 7.81 7.40 -1.97
C ALA A 90 8.63 6.14 -2.36
N ASN A 91 8.60 5.10 -1.52
CA ASN A 91 9.21 3.81 -1.83
C ASN A 91 8.55 3.09 -3.01
N ASN A 92 7.23 3.20 -3.21
CA ASN A 92 6.56 2.64 -4.39
C ASN A 92 6.97 3.33 -5.71
N ARG A 93 7.26 4.64 -5.68
CA ARG A 93 7.80 5.35 -6.86
C ARG A 93 9.25 4.96 -7.17
N LEU A 94 10.04 4.61 -6.16
CA LEU A 94 11.39 4.06 -6.33
C LEU A 94 11.35 2.59 -6.78
N ASN A 95 10.45 1.78 -6.22
CA ASN A 95 10.25 0.38 -6.60
C ASN A 95 9.74 0.22 -8.02
N THR A 96 8.93 1.13 -8.56
CA THR A 96 8.55 1.08 -9.99
C THR A 96 9.72 1.36 -10.94
N LYS A 97 10.75 2.09 -10.51
CA LYS A 97 12.03 2.20 -11.25
C LYS A 97 12.89 0.95 -11.10
N ILE A 98 12.92 0.33 -9.91
CA ILE A 98 13.68 -0.89 -9.65
C ILE A 98 13.03 -2.14 -10.28
N LEU A 99 11.70 -2.22 -10.35
CA LEU A 99 10.95 -3.28 -11.03
C LEU A 99 11.15 -3.26 -12.55
N LYS A 100 11.56 -2.13 -13.14
CA LYS A 100 12.07 -2.09 -14.52
C LYS A 100 13.46 -2.74 -14.67
N SER A 101 14.16 -2.99 -13.56
CA SER A 101 15.54 -3.51 -13.52
C SER A 101 15.68 -4.91 -12.91
N ILE A 102 14.62 -5.48 -12.35
CA ILE A 102 14.60 -6.86 -11.84
C ILE A 102 14.08 -7.77 -12.97
N ARG A 103 14.85 -8.78 -13.37
CA ARG A 103 14.41 -9.85 -14.29
C ARG A 103 13.21 -10.56 -13.68
N VAL A 104 12.01 -10.10 -14.03
CA VAL A 104 10.78 -10.84 -13.84
C VAL A 104 10.78 -11.97 -14.88
N SER A 105 10.34 -13.18 -14.52
CA SER A 105 10.30 -14.29 -15.49
C SER A 105 9.44 -13.90 -16.69
N ASP A 106 9.76 -14.45 -17.86
CA ASP A 106 9.07 -14.12 -19.11
C ASP A 106 7.55 -14.36 -18.99
N GLU A 107 7.11 -15.32 -18.16
CA GLU A 107 5.68 -15.56 -17.91
C GLU A 107 4.99 -14.39 -17.21
N VAL A 108 5.65 -13.77 -16.23
CA VAL A 108 5.07 -12.63 -15.48
C VAL A 108 5.07 -11.38 -16.35
N LEU A 109 6.11 -11.15 -17.15
CA LEU A 109 6.12 -10.06 -18.13
C LEU A 109 5.02 -10.22 -19.17
N TYR A 110 4.84 -11.45 -19.68
CA TYR A 110 3.78 -11.79 -20.61
C TYR A 110 2.39 -11.53 -20.00
N PHE A 111 2.16 -11.98 -18.77
CA PHE A 111 0.88 -11.78 -18.08
C PHE A 111 0.57 -10.29 -17.85
N ILE A 112 1.57 -9.51 -17.42
CA ILE A 112 1.41 -8.05 -17.24
C ILE A 112 1.09 -7.37 -18.57
N LYS A 113 1.78 -7.75 -19.66
CA LYS A 113 1.53 -7.22 -21.00
C LYS A 113 0.12 -7.54 -21.47
N THR A 114 -0.30 -8.81 -21.37
CA THR A 114 -1.65 -9.24 -21.75
C THR A 114 -2.75 -8.54 -20.95
N LEU A 115 -2.56 -8.34 -19.63
CA LEU A 115 -3.52 -7.60 -18.81
C LEU A 115 -3.61 -6.12 -19.19
N SER A 116 -2.48 -5.49 -19.54
CA SER A 116 -2.45 -4.10 -19.99
C SER A 116 -3.15 -3.91 -21.33
N GLU A 117 -2.87 -4.79 -22.31
CA GLU A 117 -3.49 -4.76 -23.65
C GLU A 117 -5.00 -4.98 -23.57
N LYS A 118 -5.46 -5.93 -22.74
CA LYS A 118 -6.90 -6.17 -22.49
C LYS A 118 -7.60 -4.95 -21.87
N ARG A 119 -6.93 -4.22 -20.96
CA ARG A 119 -7.47 -2.99 -20.37
C ARG A 119 -7.60 -1.87 -21.39
N GLN A 120 -6.58 -1.68 -22.23
CA GLN A 120 -6.60 -0.66 -23.28
C GLN A 120 -7.64 -0.97 -24.35
N SER A 121 -7.80 -2.23 -24.78
CA SER A 121 -8.83 -2.60 -25.75
C SER A 121 -10.24 -2.44 -25.17
N THR A 122 -10.45 -2.79 -23.90
CA THR A 122 -11.74 -2.58 -23.23
C THR A 122 -12.07 -1.08 -23.15
N GLN A 123 -11.10 -0.24 -22.78
CA GLN A 123 -11.30 1.22 -22.77
C GLN A 123 -11.55 1.79 -24.17
N ALA A 124 -10.81 1.34 -25.18
CA ALA A 124 -10.99 1.77 -26.55
C ALA A 124 -12.38 1.38 -27.09
N ASN A 125 -12.83 0.15 -26.81
CA ASN A 125 -14.16 -0.32 -27.22
C ASN A 125 -15.29 0.49 -26.54
N VAL A 126 -15.15 0.79 -25.25
CA VAL A 126 -16.12 1.63 -24.52
C VAL A 126 -16.15 3.05 -25.09
N ILE A 127 -15.00 3.62 -25.44
CA ILE A 127 -14.91 4.95 -26.07
C ILE A 127 -15.52 4.93 -27.47
N GLU A 128 -15.25 3.92 -28.29
CA GLU A 128 -15.84 3.78 -29.62
C GLU A 128 -17.36 3.65 -29.57
N GLU A 129 -17.89 2.88 -28.64
CA GLU A 129 -19.33 2.71 -28.45
C GLU A 129 -19.99 4.04 -28.03
N ALA A 130 -19.38 4.75 -27.09
CA ALA A 130 -19.82 6.08 -26.67
C ALA A 130 -19.81 7.09 -27.84
N ILE A 131 -18.79 7.08 -28.69
CA ILE A 131 -18.71 7.95 -29.88
C ILE A 131 -19.80 7.60 -30.89
N ARG A 132 -20.06 6.31 -31.16
CA ARG A 132 -21.14 5.89 -32.06
C ARG A 132 -22.52 6.33 -31.57
N ASP A 133 -22.78 6.20 -30.27
CA ASP A 133 -24.05 6.60 -29.68
C ASP A 133 -24.27 8.11 -29.69
N LEU A 134 -23.22 8.90 -29.48
CA LEU A 134 -23.26 10.35 -29.64
C LEU A 134 -23.55 10.75 -31.10
N ALA A 135 -22.85 10.15 -32.06
CA ALA A 135 -23.04 10.43 -33.49
C ALA A 135 -24.47 10.09 -33.99
N LYS A 136 -25.09 9.04 -33.44
CA LYS A 136 -26.50 8.70 -33.73
C LYS A 136 -27.47 9.73 -33.16
N LYS A 137 -27.21 10.26 -31.96
CA LYS A 137 -28.03 11.29 -31.32
C LYS A 137 -27.97 12.64 -32.05
N GLU A 138 -26.84 12.98 -32.65
CA GLU A 138 -26.69 14.21 -33.45
C GLU A 138 -27.38 14.12 -34.82
N LYS A 139 -27.43 12.94 -35.45
CA LYS A 139 -28.15 12.74 -36.72
C LYS A 139 -29.68 12.70 -36.62
N LEU A 140 -30.22 12.71 -35.40
CA LEU A 140 -31.65 12.70 -35.10
C LEU A 140 -32.16 14.08 -34.62
N LYS A 141 -31.33 15.13 -34.70
CA LYS A 141 -31.71 16.54 -34.50
C LYS A 141 -31.68 17.28 -35.83
#